data_AF-A0A3P6PQN2-F1
#
_entry.id   AF-A0A3P6PQN2-F1
#
_cell.length_a   1.000
_cell.length_b   1.000
_cell.length_c   1.000
_cell.angle_alpha   90.00
_cell.angle_beta   90.00
_cell.angle_gamma   90.00
#
_symmetry.space_group_name_H-M   'P 1'
#
loop_
_entity.id
_entity.type
_entity.pdbx_description
1 polymer ?
#
loop_
_entity_poly.entity_id
_entity_poly.type
_entity_poly.pdbx_seq_one_letter_code
_entity_poly.pdbx_strand_id
1 'polypeptide(L)'
;MVSLENGRVLILGGFTENYALTLVECAVLPTDDWRANTAGTSDPFWHLLAPMHEARASSGACALHGRVFVAGGVDSDHAILWSVEYFEAPKDDIGAGYWTVVQRMNEPRDTFSLLALDDRLYAFGTYSP
;
A
#
# COMPACT_ATOMS: atom_id res chain seq x y z
N MET A 1 -2.14 1.00 4.85
CA MET A 1 -0.77 0.94 5.41
C MET A 1 -0.37 -0.51 5.57
N VAL A 2 0.88 -0.87 5.34
CA VAL A 2 1.43 -2.22 5.51
C VAL A 2 2.79 -2.14 6.20
N SER A 3 3.01 -2.92 7.25
CA SER A 3 4.30 -3.09 7.91
C SER A 3 5.02 -4.33 7.37
N LEU A 4 6.32 -4.20 7.13
CA LEU A 4 7.20 -5.28 6.67
C LEU A 4 8.12 -5.73 7.82
N GLU A 5 8.55 -6.99 7.77
CA GLU A 5 9.42 -7.60 8.80
C GLU A 5 10.78 -6.90 8.92
N ASN A 6 11.24 -6.22 7.87
CA ASN A 6 12.49 -5.46 7.86
C ASN A 6 12.38 -4.06 8.50
N GLY A 7 11.32 -3.79 9.26
CA GLY A 7 11.09 -2.51 9.92
C GLY A 7 10.56 -1.40 9.00
N ARG A 8 10.29 -1.70 7.72
CA ARG A 8 9.67 -0.73 6.80
C ARG A 8 8.16 -0.65 7.01
N VAL A 9 7.63 0.56 6.91
CA VAL A 9 6.19 0.82 6.91
C VAL A 9 5.84 1.55 5.62
N LEU A 10 4.89 0.99 4.87
CA LEU A 10 4.38 1.58 3.63
C LEU A 10 3.00 2.17 3.86
N ILE A 11 2.84 3.43 3.45
CA ILE A 11 1.55 4.10 3.29
C ILE A 11 1.21 4.08 1.80
N LEU A 12 -0.02 3.67 1.47
CA LEU A 12 -0.46 3.40 0.11
C LEU A 12 -1.73 4.22 -0.17
N GLY A 13 -1.69 5.01 -1.24
CA GLY A 13 -2.81 5.80 -1.71
C GLY A 13 -3.27 6.86 -0.72
N GLY A 14 -4.59 6.96 -0.57
CA GLY A 14 -5.24 8.00 0.23
C GLY A 14 -6.13 8.89 -0.64
N PHE A 15 -6.84 9.81 0.01
CA PHE A 15 -7.76 10.73 -0.65
C PHE A 15 -7.44 12.16 -0.21
N THR A 16 -7.24 13.03 -1.18
CA THR A 16 -7.17 14.48 -0.97
C THR A 16 -8.57 15.06 -0.92
N GLU A 17 -8.75 16.38 -0.90
CA GLU A 17 -10.10 16.96 -1.00
C GLU A 17 -10.83 16.56 -2.29
N ASN A 18 -10.10 16.28 -3.37
CA ASN A 18 -10.69 16.11 -4.71
C ASN A 18 -10.26 14.84 -5.46
N TYR A 19 -9.19 14.17 -5.05
CA TYR A 19 -8.61 13.07 -5.82
C TYR A 19 -8.07 11.95 -4.94
N ALA A 20 -8.26 10.70 -5.37
CA ALA A 20 -7.53 9.56 -4.87
C ALA A 20 -6.06 9.62 -5.32
N LEU A 21 -5.17 8.99 -4.56
CA LEU A 21 -3.73 9.03 -4.80
C LEU A 21 -3.20 7.67 -5.29
N THR A 22 -2.23 7.70 -6.20
CA THR A 22 -1.34 6.58 -6.51
C THR A 22 -0.12 6.52 -5.59
N LEU A 23 0.00 7.49 -4.68
CA LEU A 23 1.19 7.75 -3.88
C LEU A 23 1.57 6.55 -2.99
N VAL A 24 2.86 6.29 -2.88
CA VAL A 24 3.41 5.31 -1.96
C VAL A 24 4.56 5.96 -1.19
N GLU A 25 4.42 5.99 0.13
CA GLU A 25 5.44 6.50 1.04
C GLU A 25 5.96 5.35 1.91
N CYS A 26 7.27 5.34 2.17
CA CYS A 26 7.94 4.34 2.98
C CYS A 26 8.78 5.01 4.07
N ALA A 27 8.56 4.61 5.31
CA ALA A 27 9.46 4.91 6.42
C ALA A 27 10.22 3.65 6.82
N VAL A 28 11.49 3.82 7.22
CA VAL A 28 12.25 2.79 7.92
C VAL A 28 12.21 3.16 9.40
N LEU A 29 11.54 2.36 10.22
CA LEU A 29 11.49 2.62 11.66
C LEU A 29 12.81 2.15 12.29
N PRO A 30 13.59 3.03 12.95
CA PRO A 30 14.67 2.59 13.82
C PRO A 30 14.09 1.70 14.91
N THR A 31 14.79 0.64 15.27
CA THR A 31 14.27 -0.39 16.18
C THR A 31 13.85 0.15 17.55
N ASP A 32 14.35 1.32 17.98
CA ASP A 32 14.12 1.84 19.33
C ASP A 32 13.79 3.36 19.43
N ASP A 33 13.83 4.13 18.34
CA ASP A 33 13.55 5.58 18.37
C ASP A 33 12.56 6.02 17.28
N TRP A 34 11.27 5.89 17.58
CA TRP A 34 10.18 6.37 16.72
C TRP A 34 10.03 7.91 16.73
N ARG A 35 10.76 8.62 17.60
CA ARG A 35 10.69 10.08 17.79
C ARG A 35 11.85 10.82 17.16
N ALA A 36 12.88 10.12 16.69
CA ALA A 36 13.95 10.70 15.90
C ALA A 36 13.40 11.18 14.55
N ASN A 37 12.71 12.33 14.58
CA ASN A 37 12.73 13.25 13.47
C ASN A 37 14.21 13.50 13.22
N THR A 38 14.73 13.07 12.08
CA THR A 38 16.13 13.15 11.67
C THR A 38 16.56 14.60 11.46
N ALA A 39 16.40 15.44 12.48
CA ALA A 39 16.83 16.82 12.54
C ALA A 39 18.36 16.82 12.57
N GLY A 40 18.96 16.76 11.38
CA GLY A 40 20.42 16.74 11.18
C GLY A 40 20.93 15.77 10.12
N THR A 41 20.11 14.86 9.58
CA THR A 41 20.52 14.03 8.42
C THR A 41 19.93 14.61 7.14
N SER A 42 20.65 14.48 6.02
CA SER A 42 20.15 14.86 4.70
C SER A 42 19.10 13.90 4.14
N ASP A 43 18.99 12.69 4.71
CA ASP A 43 18.00 11.69 4.28
C ASP A 43 16.63 11.95 4.94
N PRO A 44 15.56 12.04 4.14
CA PRO A 44 14.21 12.22 4.66
C PRO A 44 13.74 10.96 5.41
N PHE A 45 12.90 11.12 6.42
CA PHE A 45 12.36 9.96 7.15
C PHE A 45 11.36 9.15 6.29
N TRP A 46 10.53 9.85 5.52
CA TRP A 46 9.61 9.26 4.54
C TRP A 46 10.19 9.38 3.13
N HIS A 47 10.21 8.26 2.42
CA HIS A 47 10.71 8.16 1.05
C HIS A 47 9.58 7.82 0.09
N LEU A 48 9.62 8.40 -1.11
CA LEU A 48 8.69 8.03 -2.18
C LEU A 48 9.14 6.74 -2.85
N LEU A 49 8.20 5.82 -3.03
CA LEU A 49 8.37 4.62 -3.85
C LEU A 49 7.60 4.78 -5.17
N ALA A 50 7.70 3.76 -6.04
CA ALA A 50 6.97 3.75 -7.29
C ALA A 50 5.46 3.90 -7.02
N PRO A 51 4.75 4.78 -7.75
CA PRO A 51 3.32 4.93 -7.59
C PRO A 51 2.58 3.69 -8.08
N MET A 52 1.42 3.40 -7.49
CA MET A 52 0.48 2.38 -7.99
C MET A 52 0.01 2.73 -9.42
N HIS A 53 -0.45 1.72 -10.19
CA HIS A 53 -1.04 1.99 -11.51
C HIS A 53 -2.40 2.67 -11.41
N GLU A 54 -3.19 2.30 -10.39
CA GLU A 54 -4.52 2.86 -10.15
C GLU A 54 -4.59 3.62 -8.82
N ALA A 55 -5.10 4.86 -8.88
CA ALA A 55 -5.30 5.69 -7.70
C ALA A 55 -6.41 5.11 -6.83
N ARG A 56 -6.17 5.00 -5.52
CA ARG A 56 -7.14 4.37 -4.62
C ARG A 56 -7.12 4.97 -3.21
N ALA A 57 -8.30 5.07 -2.62
CA ALA A 57 -8.51 5.24 -1.18
C ALA A 57 -9.36 4.10 -0.62
N SER A 58 -9.41 3.92 0.70
CA SER A 58 -10.21 2.87 1.35
C SER A 58 -9.94 1.45 0.84
N SER A 59 -8.72 1.19 0.37
CA SER A 59 -8.30 -0.12 -0.15
C SER A 59 -7.83 -1.05 0.96
N GLY A 60 -7.91 -2.37 0.71
CA GLY A 60 -7.29 -3.38 1.56
C GLY A 60 -5.86 -3.65 1.11
N ALA A 61 -4.92 -3.77 2.05
CA ALA A 61 -3.52 -4.09 1.73
C ALA A 61 -2.88 -5.03 2.77
N CYS A 62 -1.98 -5.91 2.34
CA CYS A 62 -1.21 -6.77 3.23
C CYS A 62 0.09 -7.26 2.57
N ALA A 63 1.02 -7.78 3.37
CA ALA A 63 2.24 -8.41 2.87
C ALA A 63 2.04 -9.94 2.73
N LEU A 64 2.51 -10.50 1.61
CA LEU A 64 2.53 -11.95 1.36
C LEU A 64 3.74 -12.29 0.47
N HIS A 65 4.54 -13.28 0.87
CA HIS A 65 5.71 -13.76 0.11
C HIS A 65 6.69 -12.66 -0.33
N GLY A 66 6.99 -11.73 0.57
CA GLY A 66 7.91 -10.61 0.28
C GLY A 66 7.34 -9.54 -0.65
N ARG A 67 6.05 -9.60 -0.99
CA ARG A 67 5.33 -8.62 -1.81
C ARG A 67 4.27 -7.91 -0.98
N VAL A 68 3.94 -6.68 -1.36
CA VAL A 68 2.83 -5.94 -0.76
C VAL A 68 1.67 -5.91 -1.73
N PHE A 69 0.56 -6.55 -1.38
CA PHE A 69 -0.66 -6.54 -2.16
C PHE A 69 -1.55 -5.40 -1.74
N VAL A 70 -2.20 -4.78 -2.72
CA VAL A 70 -3.29 -3.81 -2.54
C VAL A 70 -4.46 -4.20 -3.43
N ALA A 71 -5.67 -4.12 -2.90
CA ALA A 71 -6.89 -4.55 -3.58
C ALA A 71 -8.03 -3.58 -3.31
N GLY A 72 -8.86 -3.36 -4.33
CA GLY A 72 -10.06 -2.54 -4.26
C GLY A 72 -9.81 -1.11 -3.79
N GLY A 73 -10.79 -0.55 -3.09
CA GLY A 73 -10.87 0.85 -2.73
C GLY A 73 -11.78 1.65 -3.65
N VAL A 74 -11.64 2.97 -3.63
CA VAL A 74 -12.36 3.91 -4.50
C VAL A 74 -11.38 4.80 -5.24
N ASP A 75 -11.69 5.12 -6.49
CA ASP A 75 -10.95 6.11 -7.27
C ASP A 75 -11.46 7.54 -7.01
N SER A 76 -10.95 8.51 -7.77
CA SER A 76 -11.32 9.93 -7.66
C SER A 76 -12.79 10.22 -8.02
N ASP A 77 -13.42 9.37 -8.84
CA ASP A 77 -14.82 9.49 -9.24
C ASP A 77 -15.76 8.71 -8.30
N HIS A 78 -15.24 8.22 -7.17
CA HIS A 78 -15.92 7.36 -6.22
C HIS A 78 -16.36 6.00 -6.79
N ALA A 79 -15.76 5.56 -7.91
CA ALA A 79 -16.03 4.23 -8.43
C ALA A 79 -15.34 3.17 -7.55
N ILE A 80 -16.08 2.12 -7.18
CA ILE A 80 -15.54 1.03 -6.36
C ILE A 80 -14.69 0.12 -7.23
N LEU A 81 -13.45 -0.10 -6.80
CA LEU A 81 -12.46 -0.87 -7.50
C LEU A 81 -12.53 -2.36 -7.12
N TRP A 82 -12.20 -3.19 -8.10
CA TRP A 82 -11.94 -4.63 -7.97
C TRP A 82 -10.54 -5.03 -8.42
N SER A 83 -9.74 -4.07 -8.86
CA SER A 83 -8.36 -4.30 -9.26
C SER A 83 -7.51 -4.75 -8.08
N VAL A 84 -6.50 -5.56 -8.39
CA VAL A 84 -5.50 -6.01 -7.43
C VAL A 84 -4.14 -5.79 -8.05
N GLU A 85 -3.22 -5.23 -7.28
CA GLU A 85 -1.84 -5.02 -7.67
C GLU A 85 -0.93 -5.46 -6.52
N TYR A 86 0.29 -5.89 -6.85
CA TYR A 86 1.33 -6.07 -5.84
C TYR A 86 2.56 -5.23 -6.14
N PHE A 87 3.25 -4.84 -5.08
CA PHE A 87 4.52 -4.15 -5.11
C PHE A 87 5.66 -5.11 -4.79
N GLU A 88 6.71 -5.04 -5.60
CA GLU A 88 8.01 -5.64 -5.31
C GLU A 88 8.97 -4.53 -4.88
N ALA A 89 9.46 -4.65 -3.64
CA ALA A 89 10.41 -3.70 -3.08
C ALA A 89 11.74 -3.73 -3.85
N PRO A 90 12.44 -2.58 -3.95
CA PRO A 90 13.78 -2.54 -4.52
C PRO A 90 14.73 -3.44 -3.72
N LYS A 91 15.73 -4.01 -4.40
CA LYS A 91 16.77 -4.83 -3.75
C LYS A 91 17.81 -3.99 -3.00
N ASP A 92 17.90 -2.72 -3.34
CA ASP A 92 18.78 -1.72 -2.73
C ASP A 92 17.96 -0.57 -2.15
N ASP A 93 18.62 0.33 -1.42
CA ASP A 93 17.99 1.48 -0.78
C ASP A 93 17.81 2.68 -1.73
N ILE A 94 18.12 2.51 -3.03
CA ILE A 94 18.11 3.58 -4.03
C ILE A 94 16.92 3.43 -4.99
N GLY A 95 16.48 2.20 -5.26
CA GLY A 95 15.37 1.93 -6.17
C GLY A 95 14.00 2.32 -5.60
N ALA A 96 13.05 2.55 -6.49
CA ALA A 96 11.65 2.84 -6.12
C ALA A 96 10.76 1.59 -6.07
N GLY A 97 11.26 0.43 -6.49
CA GLY A 97 10.46 -0.80 -6.69
C GLY A 97 9.54 -0.71 -7.91
N TYR A 98 8.60 -1.65 -8.04
CA TYR A 98 7.63 -1.64 -9.14
C TYR A 98 6.32 -2.34 -8.76
N TRP A 99 5.24 -1.96 -9.45
CA TRP A 99 3.91 -2.51 -9.29
C TRP A 99 3.54 -3.43 -10.45
N THR A 100 2.90 -4.55 -10.12
CA THR A 100 2.36 -5.52 -11.08
C THR A 100 0.86 -5.69 -10.85
N VAL A 101 0.07 -5.44 -11.89
CA VAL A 101 -1.37 -5.73 -11.91
C VAL A 101 -1.58 -7.24 -12.01
N VAL A 102 -2.47 -7.77 -11.18
CA VAL A 102 -2.81 -9.20 -11.15
C VAL A 102 -4.30 -9.43 -11.34
N GLN A 103 -4.74 -10.68 -11.17
CA GLN A 103 -6.14 -11.07 -11.28
C GLN A 103 -7.00 -10.21 -10.34
N ARG A 104 -8.04 -9.60 -10.93
CA ARG A 104 -9.04 -8.80 -10.21
C ARG A 104 -9.86 -9.68 -9.25
N MET A 105 -10.44 -9.05 -8.23
CA MET A 105 -11.48 -9.66 -7.40
C MET A 105 -12.73 -9.93 -8.25
N ASN A 106 -13.55 -10.89 -7.82
CA ASN A 106 -14.82 -11.20 -8.50
C ASN A 106 -15.84 -10.06 -8.36
N GLU A 107 -15.78 -9.33 -7.25
CA GLU A 107 -16.68 -8.22 -6.92
C GLU A 107 -15.86 -7.00 -6.47
N PRO A 108 -16.30 -5.77 -6.81
CA PRO A 108 -15.69 -4.55 -6.31
C PRO A 108 -15.89 -4.40 -4.80
N ARG A 109 -14.88 -3.85 -4.11
CA ARG A 109 -14.89 -3.67 -2.65
C ARG A 109 -14.13 -2.41 -2.25
N ASP A 110 -14.68 -1.67 -1.30
CA ASP A 110 -14.00 -0.61 -0.55
C ASP A 110 -14.20 -0.83 0.96
N THR A 111 -13.42 -0.12 1.78
CA THR A 111 -13.57 -0.09 3.25
C THR A 111 -13.55 -1.51 3.86
N PHE A 112 -12.68 -2.37 3.33
CA PHE A 112 -12.55 -3.78 3.70
C PHE A 112 -11.14 -4.12 4.21
N SER A 113 -10.99 -5.31 4.79
CA SER A 113 -9.69 -5.84 5.25
C SER A 113 -9.14 -6.89 4.28
N LEU A 114 -7.89 -6.75 3.89
CA LEU A 114 -7.14 -7.77 3.15
C LEU A 114 -6.17 -8.47 4.11
N LEU A 115 -6.21 -9.80 4.16
CA LEU A 115 -5.40 -10.61 5.07
C LEU A 115 -4.60 -11.66 4.30
N ALA A 116 -3.33 -11.81 4.66
CA ALA A 116 -2.51 -12.94 4.27
C ALA A 116 -2.59 -14.03 5.36
N LEU A 117 -2.98 -15.24 4.99
CA LEU A 117 -3.04 -16.41 5.88
C LEU A 117 -2.78 -17.68 5.06
N ASP A 118 -1.93 -18.58 5.55
CA ASP A 118 -1.62 -19.87 4.91
C ASP A 118 -1.36 -19.76 3.40
N ASP A 119 -0.43 -18.88 3.03
CA ASP A 119 -0.02 -18.61 1.64
C ASP A 119 -1.12 -18.10 0.71
N ARG A 120 -2.18 -17.51 1.27
CA ARG A 120 -3.35 -17.01 0.53
C ARG A 120 -3.79 -15.63 0.99
N LEU A 121 -4.44 -14.92 0.08
CA LEU A 121 -5.08 -13.63 0.34
C LEU A 121 -6.59 -13.82 0.57
N TYR A 122 -7.11 -13.16 1.59
CA TYR A 122 -8.54 -13.16 1.92
C TYR A 122 -9.03 -11.73 2.07
N ALA A 123 -10.12 -11.39 1.40
CA ALA A 123 -10.81 -10.12 1.54
C ALA A 123 -12.04 -10.31 2.44
N PHE A 124 -12.07 -9.61 3.59
CA PHE A 124 -13.16 -9.63 4.56
C PHE A 124 -13.74 -8.24 4.74
N GLY A 125 -15.06 -8.14 4.90
CA GLY A 125 -15.73 -6.86 5.13
C GLY A 125 -16.74 -6.54 4.04
N THR A 126 -17.13 -5.27 4.01
CA THR A 126 -18.42 -4.87 3.44
C THR A 126 -18.48 -4.95 1.93
N TYR A 127 -19.68 -5.29 1.48
CA TYR A 127 -20.21 -5.07 0.16
C TYR A 127 -21.42 -4.15 0.38
N SER A 128 -21.40 -2.94 -0.17
CA SER A 128 -22.55 -2.04 -0.16
C SER A 128 -23.19 -2.10 -1.56
N PRO A 129 -24.38 -2.71 -1.70
CA PRO A 129 -25.08 -2.81 -2.98
C PRO A 129 -25.53 -1.45 -3.53
#